data_AF-A0A8T5UCT9-F1
#
_entry.id   AF-A0A8T5UCT9-F1
#
_cell.length_a   1.000
_cell.length_b   1.000
_cell.length_c   1.000
_cell.angle_alpha   90.00
_cell.angle_beta   90.00
_cell.angle_gamma   90.00
#
_symmetry.space_group_name_H-M   'P 1'
#
loop_
_entity.id
_entity.type
_entity.pdbx_description
1 polymer ?
#
loop_
_entity_poly.entity_id
_entity_poly.type
_entity_poly.pdbx_seq_one_letter_code
_entity_poly.pdbx_strand_id
1 'polypeptide(L)'
;MEAELFNLEKIKGLTAPIKVLQGKVNQVSNFVKNLEIEQEVASPYYENDLALKDLADLNKLVSQINKNLKAISIHNINKFLKLKNYLINKYKHSVNERLKVIDLDNDYLTQIGLPLIENKAISKIIERITYIHSISIKQWIELIDALNKNTLFLKSVDNLREHNKKNAQKKLKKELANIPINVETSIIEEFKQQFRITPEITYNKFIQSLEHKLTERELKSKKEVLLKKKEKQEFEELKKQQEEQTESYDSYMKFSNKEFERRLRKQKREKLSEISVTENKKKIAVSEEISQKIEKYKKQLDRTSDENFISLDDSNLDPINLIRERKRKKKQEYDTFKDHFESD
;
A
#
# COMPACT_ATOMS: atom_id res chain seq x y z
N MET A 1 -53.49 26.11 33.23
CA MET A 1 -52.53 25.59 34.23
C MET A 1 -52.05 24.20 33.78
N GLU A 2 -51.38 24.10 32.62
CA GLU A 2 -51.04 22.80 31.97
C GLU A 2 -49.66 22.77 31.28
N ALA A 3 -48.79 23.75 31.50
CA ALA A 3 -47.53 23.87 30.76
C ALA A 3 -46.29 23.27 31.46
N GLU A 4 -46.43 22.54 32.57
CA GLU A 4 -45.28 21.94 33.29
C GLU A 4 -44.88 20.53 32.83
N LEU A 5 -45.66 19.92 31.92
CA LEU A 5 -45.52 18.51 31.54
C LEU A 5 -44.30 18.21 30.66
N PHE A 6 -43.66 19.21 30.05
CA PHE A 6 -42.56 19.01 29.10
C PHE A 6 -41.41 19.98 29.36
N ASN A 7 -40.69 19.79 30.48
CA ASN A 7 -39.48 20.56 30.79
C ASN A 7 -38.23 19.82 30.24
N LEU A 8 -37.39 20.51 29.47
CA LEU A 8 -36.14 20.00 28.92
C LEU A 8 -35.16 19.51 30.01
N GLU A 9 -35.18 20.13 31.20
CA GLU A 9 -34.40 19.68 32.36
C GLU A 9 -34.91 18.36 32.90
N LYS A 10 -36.23 18.15 32.97
CA LYS A 10 -36.81 16.84 33.34
C LYS A 10 -36.43 15.77 32.31
N ILE A 11 -36.46 16.09 31.01
CA ILE A 11 -36.01 15.19 29.93
C ILE A 11 -34.49 14.89 30.02
N LYS A 12 -33.68 15.86 30.44
CA LYS A 12 -32.25 15.66 30.70
C LYS A 12 -32.01 14.81 31.96
N GLY A 13 -32.79 15.02 33.02
CA GLY A 13 -32.72 14.26 34.27
C GLY A 13 -32.99 12.76 34.07
N LEU A 14 -33.86 12.40 33.12
CA LEU A 14 -34.10 11.03 32.70
C LEU A 14 -32.85 10.28 32.20
N THR A 15 -31.75 10.97 31.89
CA THR A 15 -30.50 10.34 31.41
C THR A 15 -29.52 9.94 32.50
N ALA A 16 -29.73 10.37 33.75
CA ALA A 16 -28.85 10.01 34.87
C ALA A 16 -28.76 8.48 35.09
N PRO A 17 -29.87 7.72 35.04
CA PRO A 17 -29.82 6.27 35.18
C PRO A 17 -29.01 5.55 34.09
N ILE A 18 -28.95 6.09 32.85
CA ILE A 18 -28.15 5.51 31.77
C ILE A 18 -26.66 5.61 32.08
N LYS A 19 -26.21 6.78 32.57
CA LYS A 19 -24.79 6.98 32.91
C LYS A 19 -24.36 6.01 34.00
N VAL A 20 -25.22 5.80 34.99
CA VAL A 20 -25.00 4.82 36.06
C VAL A 20 -24.95 3.40 35.49
N LEU A 21 -25.89 3.04 34.60
CA LEU A 21 -25.92 1.72 33.94
C LEU A 21 -24.65 1.48 33.11
N GLN A 22 -24.23 2.45 32.30
CA GLN A 22 -22.99 2.38 31.52
C GLN A 22 -21.77 2.21 32.43
N GLY A 23 -21.71 2.94 33.54
CA GLY A 23 -20.65 2.79 34.55
C GLY A 23 -20.59 1.38 35.12
N LYS A 24 -21.74 0.81 35.53
CA LYS A 24 -21.83 -0.56 36.07
C LYS A 24 -21.43 -1.62 35.03
N VAL A 25 -21.87 -1.48 33.78
CA VAL A 25 -21.49 -2.40 32.69
C VAL A 25 -19.99 -2.37 32.44
N ASN A 26 -19.38 -1.18 32.47
CA ASN A 26 -17.93 -1.04 32.31
C ASN A 26 -17.16 -1.62 33.49
N GLN A 27 -17.66 -1.45 34.73
CA GLN A 27 -17.06 -2.08 35.91
C GLN A 27 -17.07 -3.60 35.81
N VAL A 28 -18.21 -4.20 35.47
CA VAL A 28 -18.32 -5.65 35.25
C VAL A 28 -17.40 -6.11 34.11
N SER A 29 -17.32 -5.34 33.03
CA SER A 29 -16.44 -5.64 31.91
C SER A 29 -14.96 -5.65 32.30
N ASN A 30 -14.55 -4.69 33.14
CA ASN A 30 -13.18 -4.61 33.63
C ASN A 30 -12.86 -5.74 34.61
N PHE A 31 -13.82 -6.10 35.48
CA PHE A 31 -13.66 -7.23 36.38
C PHE A 31 -13.42 -8.53 35.62
N VAL A 32 -14.20 -8.79 34.57
CA VAL A 32 -14.01 -9.99 33.72
C VAL A 32 -12.66 -9.97 32.98
N LYS A 33 -12.22 -8.81 32.49
CA LYS A 33 -10.88 -8.69 31.88
C LYS A 33 -9.76 -8.98 32.88
N ASN A 34 -9.89 -8.50 34.11
CA ASN A 34 -8.90 -8.76 35.15
C ASN A 34 -8.84 -10.25 35.49
N LEU A 35 -10.00 -10.94 35.56
CA LEU A 35 -10.04 -12.39 35.74
C LEU A 35 -9.38 -13.16 34.58
N GLU A 36 -9.58 -12.71 33.34
CA GLU A 36 -8.91 -13.30 32.17
C GLU A 36 -7.37 -13.15 32.29
N ILE A 37 -6.88 -11.98 32.70
CA ILE A 37 -5.44 -11.71 32.90
C ILE A 37 -4.87 -12.55 34.06
N GLU A 38 -5.56 -12.58 35.21
CA GLU A 38 -5.13 -13.37 36.37
C GLU A 38 -5.05 -14.87 36.04
N GLN A 39 -5.98 -15.37 35.20
CA GLN A 39 -5.94 -16.74 34.71
C GLN A 39 -4.78 -16.99 33.74
N GLU A 40 -4.51 -16.08 32.80
CA GLU A 40 -3.36 -16.20 31.88
C GLU A 40 -2.02 -16.24 32.64
N VAL A 41 -1.91 -15.50 33.74
CA VAL A 41 -0.71 -15.48 34.61
C VAL A 41 -0.59 -16.74 35.46
N ALA A 42 -1.71 -17.31 35.92
CA ALA A 42 -1.72 -18.51 36.77
C ALA A 42 -1.61 -19.83 35.98
N SER A 43 -2.02 -19.83 34.70
CA SER A 43 -2.03 -21.01 33.80
C SER A 43 -0.70 -21.79 33.73
N PRO A 44 0.50 -21.16 33.64
CA PRO A 44 1.76 -21.88 33.50
C PRO A 44 2.19 -22.66 34.74
N TYR A 45 1.65 -22.33 35.92
CA TYR A 45 2.13 -22.84 37.19
C TYR A 45 1.43 -24.13 37.64
N TYR A 46 0.35 -24.54 36.97
CA TYR A 46 -0.57 -25.55 37.49
C TYR A 46 -1.26 -26.40 36.40
N GLU A 47 -0.59 -26.67 35.26
CA GLU A 47 -1.15 -27.30 34.04
C GLU A 47 -1.94 -28.62 34.23
N ASN A 48 -1.86 -29.30 35.38
CA ASN A 48 -2.47 -30.61 35.62
C ASN A 48 -3.57 -30.66 36.71
N ASP A 49 -3.98 -29.52 37.27
CA ASP A 49 -4.96 -29.53 38.36
C ASP A 49 -6.41 -29.57 37.85
N LEU A 50 -7.21 -30.54 38.32
CA LEU A 50 -8.64 -30.68 37.97
C LEU A 50 -9.43 -29.41 38.33
N ALA A 51 -9.04 -28.73 39.40
CA ALA A 51 -9.62 -27.46 39.83
C ALA A 51 -9.47 -26.33 38.78
N LEU A 52 -8.46 -26.39 37.92
CA LEU A 52 -8.23 -25.35 36.90
C LEU A 52 -9.07 -25.55 35.64
N LYS A 53 -9.48 -26.79 35.34
CA LYS A 53 -10.47 -27.05 34.28
C LYS A 53 -11.82 -26.47 34.68
N ASP A 54 -12.24 -26.68 35.92
CA ASP A 54 -13.47 -26.10 36.46
C ASP A 54 -13.42 -24.57 36.48
N LEU A 55 -12.27 -23.97 36.84
CA LEU A 55 -12.06 -22.52 36.76
C LEU A 55 -12.09 -21.99 35.31
N ALA A 56 -11.56 -22.74 34.34
CA ALA A 56 -11.64 -22.36 32.92
C ALA A 56 -13.07 -22.37 32.39
N ASP A 57 -13.87 -23.36 32.78
CA ASP A 57 -15.27 -23.44 32.38
C ASP A 57 -16.13 -22.37 33.10
N LEU A 58 -15.83 -22.07 34.37
CA LEU A 58 -16.41 -20.91 35.07
C LEU A 58 -16.07 -19.60 34.37
N ASN A 59 -14.83 -19.41 33.93
CA ASN A 59 -14.44 -18.19 33.21
C ASN A 59 -15.09 -18.06 31.83
N LYS A 60 -15.28 -19.17 31.10
CA LYS A 60 -16.10 -19.16 29.88
C LYS A 60 -17.54 -18.74 30.16
N LEU A 61 -18.15 -19.27 31.22
CA LEU A 61 -19.51 -18.87 31.65
C LEU A 61 -19.57 -17.39 32.02
N VAL A 62 -18.61 -16.89 32.80
CA VAL A 62 -18.50 -15.47 33.18
C VAL A 62 -18.32 -14.57 31.94
N SER A 63 -17.48 -14.96 30.99
CA SER A 63 -17.28 -14.23 29.74
C SER A 63 -18.56 -14.20 28.89
N GLN A 64 -19.29 -15.32 28.83
CA GLN A 64 -20.57 -15.41 28.13
C GLN A 64 -21.66 -14.55 28.80
N ILE A 65 -21.73 -14.56 30.13
CA ILE A 65 -22.62 -13.69 30.91
C ILE A 65 -22.30 -12.22 30.62
N ASN A 66 -21.01 -11.84 30.62
CA ASN A 66 -20.58 -10.47 30.30
C ASN A 66 -20.97 -10.05 28.86
N LYS A 67 -20.78 -10.93 27.87
CA LYS A 67 -21.20 -10.68 26.48
C LYS A 67 -22.71 -10.44 26.39
N ASN A 68 -23.51 -11.29 27.06
CA ASN A 68 -24.96 -11.16 27.07
C ASN A 68 -25.40 -9.88 27.79
N LEU A 69 -24.81 -9.56 28.94
CA LEU A 69 -25.09 -8.33 29.70
C LEU A 69 -24.76 -7.08 28.89
N LYS A 70 -23.62 -7.06 28.17
CA LYS A 70 -23.28 -5.97 27.25
C LYS A 70 -24.30 -5.82 26.15
N ALA A 71 -24.68 -6.92 25.49
CA ALA A 71 -25.65 -6.89 24.40
C ALA A 71 -27.01 -6.34 24.86
N ILE A 72 -27.52 -6.84 25.98
CA ILE A 72 -28.79 -6.37 26.58
C ILE A 72 -28.68 -4.90 26.99
N SER A 73 -27.58 -4.52 27.63
CA SER A 73 -27.37 -3.14 28.08
C SER A 73 -27.28 -2.16 26.91
N ILE A 74 -26.53 -2.49 25.86
CA ILE A 74 -26.43 -1.67 24.65
C ILE A 74 -27.80 -1.55 23.98
N HIS A 75 -28.54 -2.65 23.87
CA HIS A 75 -29.89 -2.62 23.30
C HIS A 75 -30.82 -1.68 24.09
N ASN A 76 -30.83 -1.79 25.42
CA ASN A 76 -31.67 -0.97 26.30
C ASN A 76 -31.25 0.51 26.27
N ILE A 77 -29.94 0.79 26.29
CA ILE A 77 -29.41 2.15 26.15
C ILE A 77 -29.85 2.75 24.83
N ASN A 78 -29.74 2.01 23.72
CA ASN A 78 -30.14 2.49 22.40
C ASN A 78 -31.64 2.75 22.33
N LYS A 79 -32.48 1.86 22.88
CA LYS A 79 -33.93 2.05 22.96
C LYS A 79 -34.27 3.30 23.77
N PHE A 80 -33.59 3.53 24.88
CA PHE A 80 -33.77 4.72 25.69
C PHE A 80 -33.33 6.00 24.96
N LEU A 81 -32.17 5.98 24.29
CA LEU A 81 -31.68 7.11 23.52
C LEU A 81 -32.64 7.48 22.39
N LYS A 82 -33.25 6.49 21.73
CA LYS A 82 -34.33 6.72 20.74
C LYS A 82 -35.53 7.43 21.39
N LEU A 83 -35.99 6.96 22.54
CA LEU A 83 -37.08 7.60 23.28
C LEU A 83 -36.73 9.04 23.68
N LYS A 84 -35.51 9.27 24.21
CA LYS A 84 -35.01 10.59 24.57
C LYS A 84 -35.02 11.52 23.35
N ASN A 85 -34.49 11.09 22.22
CA ASN A 85 -34.44 11.90 21.00
C ASN A 85 -35.85 12.22 20.50
N TYR A 86 -36.76 11.24 20.56
CA TYR A 86 -38.16 11.46 20.25
C TYR A 86 -38.80 12.53 21.15
N LEU A 87 -38.59 12.46 22.47
CA LEU A 87 -39.10 13.45 23.42
C LEU A 87 -38.50 14.84 23.18
N ILE A 88 -37.19 14.94 22.90
CA ILE A 88 -36.53 16.22 22.59
C ILE A 88 -37.10 16.82 21.30
N ASN A 89 -37.28 15.99 20.25
CA ASN A 89 -37.82 16.47 18.98
C ASN A 89 -39.26 16.95 19.14
N LYS A 90 -40.07 16.21 19.93
CA LYS A 90 -41.44 16.61 20.24
C LYS A 90 -41.49 17.92 21.04
N TYR A 91 -40.58 18.11 21.99
CA TYR A 91 -40.42 19.37 22.72
C TYR A 91 -40.04 20.53 21.78
N LYS A 92 -39.01 20.34 20.94
CA LYS A 92 -38.59 21.35 19.95
C LYS A 92 -39.74 21.74 19.03
N HIS A 93 -40.49 20.74 18.55
CA HIS A 93 -41.63 20.99 17.70
C HIS A 93 -42.72 21.80 18.43
N SER A 94 -43.07 21.45 19.66
CA SER A 94 -44.08 22.22 20.42
C SER A 94 -43.63 23.63 20.74
N VAL A 95 -42.34 23.85 21.01
CA VAL A 95 -41.76 25.18 21.20
C VAL A 95 -41.81 25.97 19.89
N ASN A 96 -41.43 25.37 18.76
CA ASN A 96 -41.49 26.03 17.47
C ASN A 96 -42.93 26.42 17.08
N GLU A 97 -43.90 25.54 17.30
CA GLU A 97 -45.32 25.86 17.06
C GLU A 97 -45.80 26.97 18.00
N ARG A 98 -45.40 26.97 19.28
CA ARG A 98 -45.68 28.09 20.19
C ARG A 98 -45.05 29.39 19.68
N LEU A 99 -43.79 29.37 19.26
CA LEU A 99 -43.09 30.55 18.75
C LEU A 99 -43.74 31.11 17.48
N LYS A 100 -44.29 30.27 16.60
CA LYS A 100 -45.04 30.71 15.42
C LYS A 100 -46.34 31.43 15.76
N VAL A 101 -46.98 31.07 16.88
CA VAL A 101 -48.25 31.67 17.33
C VAL A 101 -48.02 33.00 18.06
N ILE A 102 -46.80 33.24 18.57
CA ILE A 102 -46.48 34.53 19.16
C ILE A 102 -46.30 35.54 18.02
N ASP A 103 -47.36 36.30 17.75
CA ASP A 103 -47.28 37.52 16.95
C ASP A 103 -46.46 38.54 17.74
N LEU A 104 -45.18 38.64 17.41
CA LEU A 104 -44.28 39.60 18.02
C LEU A 104 -44.27 40.87 17.16
N ASP A 105 -44.49 42.00 17.80
CA ASP A 105 -44.29 43.31 17.17
C ASP A 105 -42.85 43.38 16.62
N ASN A 106 -42.70 43.72 15.34
CA ASN A 106 -41.41 43.72 14.63
C ASN A 106 -40.34 44.56 15.35
N ASP A 107 -40.76 45.60 16.07
CA ASP A 107 -39.88 46.49 16.82
C ASP A 107 -39.28 45.82 18.06
N TYR A 108 -40.04 44.98 18.76
CA TYR A 108 -39.50 44.20 19.89
C TYR A 108 -38.55 43.09 19.41
N LEU A 109 -38.87 42.45 18.28
CA LEU A 109 -38.01 41.44 17.66
C LEU A 109 -36.66 42.01 17.22
N THR A 110 -36.65 43.21 16.64
CA THR A 110 -35.41 43.88 16.22
C THR A 110 -34.60 44.32 17.44
N GLN A 111 -35.25 44.88 18.47
CA GLN A 111 -34.58 45.27 19.72
C GLN A 111 -33.96 44.09 20.48
N ILE A 112 -34.58 42.91 20.46
CA ILE A 112 -34.04 41.72 21.13
C ILE A 112 -33.06 40.97 20.21
N GLY A 113 -33.33 40.91 18.91
CA GLY A 113 -32.55 40.16 17.93
C GLY A 113 -31.17 40.75 17.65
N LEU A 114 -31.06 42.09 17.52
CA LEU A 114 -29.79 42.76 17.25
C LEU A 114 -28.72 42.50 18.34
N PRO A 115 -29.03 42.67 19.64
CA PRO A 115 -28.09 42.34 20.71
C PRO A 115 -27.67 40.87 20.75
N LEU A 116 -28.56 39.94 20.39
CA LEU A 116 -28.27 38.50 20.42
C LEU A 116 -27.38 38.07 19.24
N ILE A 117 -27.49 38.76 18.09
CA ILE A 117 -26.61 38.60 16.93
C ILE A 117 -25.22 39.19 17.23
N GLU A 118 -25.16 40.41 17.77
CA GLU A 118 -23.91 41.10 18.12
C GLU A 118 -23.10 40.31 19.15
N ASN A 119 -23.77 39.77 20.17
CA ASN A 119 -23.14 38.96 21.22
C ASN A 119 -22.89 37.49 20.80
N LYS A 120 -23.15 37.11 19.54
CA LYS A 120 -23.01 35.74 19.01
C LYS A 120 -23.73 34.66 19.84
N ALA A 121 -24.71 35.04 20.65
CA ALA A 121 -25.45 34.12 21.52
C ALA A 121 -26.43 33.25 20.71
N ILE A 122 -26.83 33.74 19.53
CA ILE A 122 -27.64 33.01 18.57
C ILE A 122 -26.87 32.92 17.25
N SER A 123 -26.50 31.71 16.85
CA SER A 123 -26.13 31.43 15.46
C SER A 123 -27.40 31.44 14.62
N LYS A 124 -27.39 32.22 13.53
CA LYS A 124 -28.47 32.25 12.53
C LYS A 124 -28.89 30.81 12.22
N ILE A 125 -30.13 30.43 12.55
CA ILE A 125 -30.69 29.13 12.17
C ILE A 125 -30.85 29.20 10.66
N ILE A 126 -29.87 28.64 9.93
CA ILE A 126 -29.97 28.53 8.48
C ILE A 126 -30.85 27.30 8.22
N GLU A 127 -32.18 27.50 8.21
CA GLU A 127 -33.17 26.42 7.96
C GLU A 127 -33.00 25.76 6.58
N ARG A 128 -32.27 26.42 5.68
CA ARG A 128 -31.79 25.82 4.45
C ARG A 128 -30.30 25.60 4.60
N ILE A 129 -29.80 24.40 4.32
CA ILE A 129 -28.40 24.28 3.91
C ILE A 129 -28.24 25.32 2.81
N THR A 130 -27.55 26.43 3.08
CA THR A 130 -27.10 27.31 2.01
C THR A 130 -26.09 26.48 1.26
N TYR A 131 -26.59 25.67 0.32
CA TYR A 131 -25.83 25.27 -0.83
C TYR A 131 -25.36 26.60 -1.42
N ILE A 132 -24.13 26.98 -1.10
CA ILE A 132 -23.41 27.92 -1.94
C ILE A 132 -23.33 27.16 -3.25
N HIS A 133 -24.19 27.52 -4.20
CA HIS A 133 -24.11 26.97 -5.54
C HIS A 133 -22.66 27.15 -5.96
N SER A 134 -21.98 26.06 -6.32
CA SER A 134 -20.62 26.15 -6.84
C SER A 134 -20.64 27.24 -7.91
N ILE A 135 -19.79 28.24 -7.76
CA ILE A 135 -19.69 29.37 -8.70
C ILE A 135 -19.66 28.75 -10.10
N SER A 136 -20.60 29.17 -10.96
CA SER A 136 -20.67 28.63 -12.31
C SER A 136 -19.38 28.97 -13.06
N ILE A 137 -19.02 28.17 -14.07
CA ILE A 137 -17.80 28.42 -14.87
C ILE A 137 -17.79 29.84 -15.44
N LYS A 138 -18.96 30.37 -15.84
CA LYS A 138 -19.12 31.74 -16.33
C LYS A 138 -18.74 32.79 -15.27
N GLN A 139 -19.24 32.62 -14.05
CA GLN A 139 -18.92 33.52 -12.94
C GLN A 139 -17.44 33.43 -12.52
N TRP A 140 -16.80 32.26 -12.66
CA TRP A 140 -15.35 32.13 -12.48
C TRP A 140 -14.57 32.93 -13.51
N ILE A 141 -14.97 32.88 -14.78
CA ILE A 141 -14.34 33.64 -15.85
C ILE A 141 -14.54 35.15 -15.62
N GLU A 142 -15.76 35.57 -15.29
CA GLU A 142 -16.06 36.98 -14.97
C GLU A 142 -15.26 37.48 -13.77
N LEU A 143 -15.10 36.66 -12.73
CA LEU A 143 -14.30 36.98 -11.56
C LEU A 143 -12.81 37.08 -11.91
N ILE A 144 -12.28 36.16 -12.73
CA ILE A 144 -10.91 36.21 -13.22
C ILE A 144 -10.68 37.48 -14.05
N ASP A 145 -11.61 37.84 -14.94
CA ASP A 145 -11.52 39.05 -15.74
C ASP A 145 -11.59 40.31 -14.89
N ALA A 146 -12.44 40.34 -13.86
CA ALA A 146 -12.52 41.43 -12.90
C ALA A 146 -11.22 41.54 -12.07
N LEU A 147 -10.65 40.43 -11.63
CA LEU A 147 -9.36 40.40 -10.92
C LEU A 147 -8.21 40.84 -11.82
N ASN A 148 -8.19 40.44 -13.09
CA ASN A 148 -7.21 40.87 -14.08
C ASN A 148 -7.31 42.36 -14.40
N LYS A 149 -8.47 42.98 -14.23
CA LYS A 149 -8.65 44.44 -14.36
C LYS A 149 -8.33 45.20 -13.06
N ASN A 150 -8.28 44.50 -11.93
CA ASN A 150 -8.03 45.10 -10.63
C ASN A 150 -6.53 45.37 -10.41
N THR A 151 -6.16 46.65 -10.38
CA THR A 151 -4.77 47.09 -10.24
C THR A 151 -4.13 46.69 -8.91
N LEU A 152 -4.89 46.63 -7.81
CA LEU A 152 -4.39 46.18 -6.50
C LEU A 152 -4.09 44.68 -6.51
N PHE A 153 -4.95 43.89 -7.16
CA PHE A 153 -4.73 42.46 -7.33
C PHE A 153 -3.49 42.21 -8.19
N LEU A 154 -3.37 42.85 -9.36
CA LEU A 154 -2.19 42.73 -10.21
C LEU A 154 -0.90 43.13 -9.48
N LYS A 155 -0.91 44.25 -8.75
CA LYS A 155 0.23 44.68 -7.93
C LYS A 155 0.59 43.65 -6.86
N SER A 156 -0.41 43.02 -6.23
CA SER A 156 -0.19 41.95 -5.26
C SER A 156 0.39 40.69 -5.91
N VAL A 157 -0.09 40.32 -7.10
CA VAL A 157 0.46 39.20 -7.89
C VAL A 157 1.90 39.48 -8.31
N ASP A 158 2.23 40.70 -8.73
CA ASP A 158 3.59 41.06 -9.10
C ASP A 158 4.53 41.09 -7.88
N ASN A 159 4.06 41.61 -6.74
CA ASN A 159 4.80 41.53 -5.47
C ASN A 159 5.07 40.06 -5.08
N LEU A 160 4.08 39.17 -5.24
CA LEU A 160 4.26 37.74 -5.00
C LEU A 160 5.26 37.11 -5.98
N ARG A 161 5.22 37.49 -7.26
CA ARG A 161 6.19 37.03 -8.27
C ARG A 161 7.61 37.49 -7.92
N GLU A 162 7.79 38.74 -7.54
CA GLU A 162 9.09 39.26 -7.09
C GLU A 162 9.60 38.55 -5.84
N HIS A 163 8.74 38.35 -4.85
CA HIS A 163 9.08 37.62 -3.64
C HIS A 163 9.49 36.17 -3.96
N ASN A 164 8.76 35.49 -4.84
CA ASN A 164 9.10 34.14 -5.28
C ASN A 164 10.41 34.08 -6.07
N LYS A 165 10.68 35.07 -6.94
CA LYS A 165 11.99 35.20 -7.61
C LYS A 165 13.12 35.36 -6.59
N LYS A 166 12.95 36.23 -5.59
CA LYS A 166 13.93 36.41 -4.50
C LYS A 166 14.15 35.12 -3.71
N ASN A 167 13.09 34.38 -3.41
CA ASN A 167 13.17 33.09 -2.71
C ASN A 167 13.86 32.01 -3.55
N ALA A 168 13.55 31.91 -4.85
CA ALA A 168 14.22 31.00 -5.77
C ALA A 168 15.72 31.32 -5.87
N GLN A 169 16.10 32.61 -5.93
CA GLN A 169 17.50 33.02 -5.91
C GLN A 169 18.20 32.69 -4.58
N LYS A 170 17.53 32.88 -3.44
CA LYS A 170 18.07 32.49 -2.13
C LYS A 170 18.29 30.98 -2.04
N LYS A 171 17.33 30.17 -2.52
CA LYS A 171 17.48 28.72 -2.59
C LYS A 171 18.62 28.30 -3.52
N LEU A 172 18.70 28.88 -4.72
CA LEU A 172 19.80 28.62 -5.65
C LEU A 172 21.16 28.95 -5.02
N LYS A 173 21.30 30.08 -4.32
CA LYS A 173 22.54 30.43 -3.61
C LYS A 173 22.90 29.41 -2.52
N LYS A 174 21.92 28.93 -1.76
CA LYS A 174 22.13 27.88 -0.73
C LYS A 174 22.58 26.57 -1.37
N GLU A 175 21.93 26.14 -2.43
CA GLU A 175 22.29 24.90 -3.14
C GLU A 175 23.67 25.01 -3.80
N LEU A 176 24.00 26.15 -4.41
CA LEU A 176 25.34 26.40 -4.98
C LEU A 176 26.44 26.38 -3.90
N ALA A 177 26.16 26.86 -2.68
CA ALA A 177 27.11 26.80 -1.57
C ALA A 177 27.38 25.38 -1.07
N ASN A 178 26.47 24.44 -1.32
CA ASN A 178 26.61 23.03 -0.94
C ASN A 178 27.37 22.19 -1.99
N ILE A 179 27.74 22.78 -3.13
CA ILE A 179 28.47 22.09 -4.19
C ILE A 179 29.95 21.92 -3.78
N PRO A 180 30.56 20.72 -3.92
CA PRO A 180 31.99 20.53 -3.68
C PRO A 180 32.86 21.42 -4.59
N ILE A 181 33.98 21.91 -4.06
CA ILE A 181 34.86 22.88 -4.75
C ILE A 181 35.45 22.33 -6.06
N ASN A 182 35.50 21.00 -6.23
CA ASN A 182 36.12 20.32 -7.38
C ASN A 182 35.15 20.01 -8.54
N VAL A 183 33.94 20.58 -8.56
CA VAL A 183 32.98 20.33 -9.64
C VAL A 183 33.25 21.23 -10.83
N GLU A 184 33.23 20.65 -12.04
CA GLU A 184 33.38 21.40 -13.29
C GLU A 184 32.33 22.50 -13.44
N THR A 185 32.76 23.66 -13.96
CA THR A 185 31.91 24.84 -14.17
C THR A 185 30.73 24.56 -15.11
N SER A 186 30.91 23.64 -16.06
CA SER A 186 29.89 23.14 -17.00
C SER A 186 28.68 22.53 -16.27
N ILE A 187 28.92 21.61 -15.32
CA ILE A 187 27.88 20.92 -14.55
C ILE A 187 27.11 21.90 -13.65
N ILE A 188 27.80 22.91 -13.12
CA ILE A 188 27.19 23.98 -12.32
C ILE A 188 26.26 24.86 -13.17
N GLU A 189 26.63 25.13 -14.42
CA GLU A 189 25.78 25.86 -15.36
C GLU A 189 24.55 25.06 -15.80
N GLU A 190 24.72 23.77 -16.09
CA GLU A 190 23.61 22.85 -16.38
C GLU A 190 22.64 22.75 -15.19
N PHE A 191 23.16 22.65 -13.97
CA PHE A 191 22.34 22.68 -12.76
C PHE A 191 21.55 23.98 -12.62
N LYS A 192 22.16 25.14 -12.88
CA LYS A 192 21.46 26.44 -12.86
C LYS A 192 20.36 26.52 -13.90
N GLN A 193 20.57 25.98 -15.10
CA GLN A 193 19.55 25.93 -16.14
C GLN A 193 18.38 25.03 -15.71
N GLN A 194 18.69 23.84 -15.17
CA GLN A 194 17.65 22.90 -14.73
C GLN A 194 16.89 23.40 -13.49
N PHE A 195 17.55 24.12 -12.58
CA PHE A 195 16.90 24.76 -11.44
C PHE A 195 15.92 25.87 -11.84
N ARG A 196 16.13 26.54 -12.98
CA ARG A 196 15.16 27.53 -13.52
C ARG A 196 13.87 26.87 -13.99
N ILE A 197 13.94 25.66 -14.52
CA ILE A 197 12.79 24.89 -15.01
C ILE A 197 12.06 24.25 -13.82
N THR A 198 12.82 23.67 -12.89
CA THR A 198 12.31 22.93 -11.73
C THR A 198 13.01 23.39 -10.44
N PRO A 199 12.45 24.41 -9.74
CA PRO A 199 13.11 25.07 -8.60
C PRO A 199 13.13 24.25 -7.29
N GLU A 200 12.74 22.97 -7.34
CA GLU A 200 12.74 22.04 -6.20
C GLU A 200 13.88 21.02 -6.25
N ILE A 201 14.67 20.99 -7.32
CA ILE A 201 15.74 20.01 -7.49
C ILE A 201 16.95 20.40 -6.64
N THR A 202 17.36 19.49 -5.76
CA THR A 202 18.63 19.52 -5.01
C THR A 202 19.79 19.07 -5.90
N TYR A 203 20.99 19.60 -5.68
CA TYR A 203 22.19 19.22 -6.46
C TYR A 203 22.43 17.68 -6.48
N ASN A 204 22.24 16.99 -5.35
CA ASN A 204 22.40 15.54 -5.26
C ASN A 204 21.44 14.77 -6.18
N LYS A 205 20.18 15.23 -6.31
CA LYS A 205 19.20 14.61 -7.20
C LYS A 205 19.56 14.85 -8.67
N PHE A 206 20.12 16.01 -8.97
CA PHE A 206 20.63 16.32 -10.31
C PHE A 206 21.79 15.40 -10.69
N ILE A 207 22.77 15.22 -9.80
CA ILE A 207 23.90 14.31 -10.03
C ILE A 207 23.43 12.86 -10.21
N GLN A 208 22.54 12.36 -9.36
CA GLN A 208 21.94 11.02 -9.53
C GLN A 208 21.25 10.86 -10.89
N SER A 209 20.58 11.90 -11.38
CA SER A 209 19.94 11.87 -12.70
C SER A 209 20.95 11.88 -13.86
N LEU A 210 22.10 12.52 -13.69
CA LEU A 210 23.19 12.48 -14.66
C LEU A 210 23.88 11.12 -14.67
N GLU A 211 24.16 10.54 -13.50
CA GLU A 211 24.74 9.20 -13.35
C GLU A 211 23.85 8.12 -13.98
N HIS A 212 22.53 8.22 -13.79
CA HIS A 212 21.57 7.30 -14.44
C HIS A 212 21.57 7.44 -15.97
N LYS A 213 21.67 8.66 -16.50
CA LYS A 213 21.74 8.88 -17.96
C LYS A 213 23.05 8.37 -18.57
N LEU A 214 24.16 8.47 -17.84
CA LEU A 214 25.45 7.95 -18.29
C LEU A 214 25.47 6.41 -18.29
N THR A 215 24.98 5.78 -17.22
CA THR A 215 24.91 4.30 -17.13
C THR A 215 23.99 3.68 -18.19
N GLU A 216 22.89 4.33 -18.58
CA GLU A 216 22.06 3.87 -19.71
C GLU A 216 22.79 3.91 -21.06
N ARG A 217 23.62 4.93 -21.31
CA ARG A 217 24.42 5.02 -22.54
C ARG A 217 25.49 3.94 -22.60
N GLU A 218 26.14 3.65 -21.47
CA GLU A 218 27.10 2.54 -21.36
C GLU A 218 26.44 1.17 -21.56
N LEU A 219 25.20 0.99 -21.06
CA LEU A 219 24.44 -0.24 -21.30
C LEU A 219 24.07 -0.41 -22.77
N LYS A 220 23.73 0.69 -23.47
CA LYS A 220 23.45 0.66 -24.92
C LYS A 220 24.69 0.30 -25.72
N SER A 221 25.84 0.91 -25.43
CA SER A 221 27.09 0.58 -26.14
C SER A 221 27.53 -0.88 -25.91
N LYS A 222 27.38 -1.42 -24.68
CA LYS A 222 27.64 -2.84 -24.41
C LYS A 222 26.69 -3.78 -25.16
N LYS A 223 25.41 -3.44 -25.27
CA LYS A 223 24.44 -4.23 -26.06
C LYS A 223 24.78 -4.24 -27.54
N GLU A 224 25.18 -3.10 -28.11
CA GLU A 224 25.61 -3.01 -29.51
C GLU A 224 26.88 -3.83 -29.78
N VAL A 225 27.85 -3.83 -28.86
CA VAL A 225 29.05 -4.66 -28.99
C VAL A 225 28.71 -6.16 -28.95
N LEU A 226 27.76 -6.57 -28.10
CA LEU A 226 27.29 -7.95 -28.05
C LEU A 226 26.56 -8.37 -29.33
N LEU A 227 25.72 -7.50 -29.90
CA LEU A 227 25.05 -7.76 -31.17
C LEU A 227 26.06 -7.93 -32.31
N LYS A 228 27.03 -7.01 -32.42
CA LYS A 228 28.10 -7.12 -33.44
C LYS A 228 28.97 -8.37 -33.29
N LYS A 229 29.18 -8.86 -32.05
CA LYS A 229 29.88 -10.13 -31.81
C LYS A 229 29.07 -11.34 -32.26
N LYS A 230 27.75 -11.34 -32.01
CA LYS A 230 26.85 -12.40 -32.49
C LYS A 230 26.78 -12.44 -34.02
N GLU A 231 26.63 -11.28 -34.66
CA GLU A 231 26.63 -11.18 -36.12
C GLU A 231 27.94 -11.69 -36.74
N LYS A 232 29.09 -11.40 -36.12
CA LYS A 232 30.39 -11.96 -36.57
C LYS A 232 30.46 -13.48 -36.42
N GLN A 233 29.94 -14.04 -35.32
CA GLN A 233 29.91 -15.48 -35.10
C GLN A 233 29.01 -16.18 -36.12
N GLU A 234 27.81 -15.63 -36.37
CA GLU A 234 26.90 -16.14 -37.41
C GLU A 234 27.54 -16.07 -38.80
N PHE A 235 28.26 -14.99 -39.10
CA PHE A 235 28.98 -14.84 -40.37
C PHE A 235 30.13 -15.86 -40.52
N GLU A 236 30.89 -16.12 -39.46
CA GLU A 236 31.95 -17.15 -39.46
C GLU A 236 31.39 -18.57 -39.62
N GLU A 237 30.26 -18.88 -38.98
CA GLU A 237 29.55 -20.15 -39.15
C GLU A 237 29.06 -20.33 -40.59
N LEU A 238 28.44 -19.29 -41.18
CA LEU A 238 28.01 -19.31 -42.58
C LEU A 238 29.19 -19.51 -43.54
N LYS A 239 30.34 -18.87 -43.27
CA LYS A 239 31.54 -19.03 -44.08
C LYS A 239 32.07 -20.48 -44.04
N LYS A 240 32.12 -21.09 -42.85
CA LYS A 240 32.49 -22.51 -42.71
C LYS A 240 31.54 -23.43 -43.45
N GLN A 241 30.23 -23.18 -43.37
CA GLN A 241 29.24 -23.97 -44.11
C GLN A 241 29.42 -23.85 -45.63
N GLN A 242 29.77 -22.66 -46.14
CA GLN A 242 30.08 -22.48 -47.56
C GLN A 242 31.36 -23.24 -47.96
N GLU A 243 32.41 -23.16 -47.16
CA GLU A 243 33.66 -23.90 -47.39
C GLU A 243 33.39 -25.42 -47.43
N GLU A 244 32.65 -25.96 -46.46
CA GLU A 244 32.25 -27.38 -46.43
C GLU A 244 31.42 -27.78 -47.67
N GLN A 245 30.51 -26.92 -48.13
CA GLN A 245 29.74 -27.17 -49.36
C GLN A 245 30.62 -27.19 -50.60
N THR A 246 31.58 -26.26 -50.72
CA THR A 246 32.52 -26.24 -51.85
C THR A 246 33.43 -27.47 -51.86
N GLU A 247 33.94 -27.90 -50.70
CA GLU A 247 34.76 -29.12 -50.60
C GLU A 247 33.96 -30.39 -50.92
N SER A 248 32.69 -30.44 -50.52
CA SER A 248 31.78 -31.54 -50.86
C SER A 248 31.51 -31.60 -52.36
N TYR A 249 31.27 -30.44 -52.99
CA TYR A 249 31.06 -30.32 -54.43
C TYR A 249 32.31 -30.71 -55.23
N ASP A 250 33.49 -30.21 -54.86
CA ASP A 250 34.76 -30.57 -55.47
C ASP A 250 35.05 -32.06 -55.34
N SER A 251 34.69 -32.65 -54.20
CA SER A 251 34.81 -34.09 -53.98
C SER A 251 33.84 -34.88 -54.87
N TYR A 252 32.61 -34.41 -55.05
CA TYR A 252 31.63 -35.02 -55.95
C TYR A 252 32.13 -35.05 -57.39
N MET A 253 32.70 -33.94 -57.87
CA MET A 253 33.22 -33.84 -59.24
C MET A 253 34.47 -34.71 -59.47
N LYS A 254 35.25 -35.00 -58.43
CA LYS A 254 36.49 -35.80 -58.52
C LYS A 254 36.28 -37.32 -58.47
N PHE A 255 35.19 -37.80 -57.89
CA PHE A 255 34.96 -39.24 -57.67
C PHE A 255 33.75 -39.76 -58.45
N SER A 256 33.77 -41.04 -58.84
CA SER A 256 32.58 -41.72 -59.35
C SER A 256 31.48 -41.75 -58.28
N ASN A 257 30.19 -41.68 -58.68
CA ASN A 257 29.04 -41.67 -57.77
C ASN A 257 29.11 -42.76 -56.67
N LYS A 258 29.54 -43.98 -57.01
CA LYS A 258 29.69 -45.07 -56.04
C LYS A 258 30.78 -44.81 -55.00
N GLU A 259 31.90 -44.20 -55.39
CA GLU A 259 33.00 -43.89 -54.46
C GLU A 259 32.69 -42.68 -53.58
N PHE A 260 32.03 -41.67 -54.14
CA PHE A 260 31.56 -40.51 -53.38
C PHE A 260 30.58 -40.91 -52.27
N GLU A 261 29.58 -41.73 -52.58
CA GLU A 261 28.66 -42.27 -51.58
C GLU A 261 29.39 -43.10 -50.51
N ARG A 262 30.40 -43.89 -50.91
CA ARG A 262 31.20 -44.68 -49.96
C ARG A 262 31.99 -43.77 -49.01
N ARG A 263 32.51 -42.63 -49.48
CA ARG A 263 33.22 -41.64 -48.63
C ARG A 263 32.27 -40.87 -47.72
N LEU A 264 31.12 -40.41 -48.22
CA LEU A 264 30.09 -39.79 -47.38
C LEU A 264 29.62 -40.73 -46.26
N ARG A 265 29.41 -42.02 -46.58
CA ARG A 265 29.08 -43.04 -45.57
C ARG A 265 30.22 -43.25 -44.57
N LYS A 266 31.49 -43.07 -44.94
CA LYS A 266 32.63 -43.14 -44.02
C LYS A 266 32.75 -41.91 -43.12
N GLN A 267 32.48 -40.71 -43.65
CA GLN A 267 32.49 -39.46 -42.85
C GLN A 267 31.32 -39.39 -41.86
N LYS A 268 30.13 -39.88 -42.24
CA LYS A 268 28.95 -39.96 -41.35
C LYS A 268 29.04 -41.06 -40.27
N ARG A 269 30.04 -41.95 -40.34
CA ARG A 269 30.27 -42.95 -39.28
C ARG A 269 31.00 -42.26 -38.13
N GLU A 270 30.30 -42.06 -37.02
CA GLU A 270 30.91 -41.65 -35.75
C GLU A 270 31.97 -42.69 -35.35
N LYS A 271 33.18 -42.24 -34.99
CA LYS A 271 34.21 -43.14 -34.47
C LYS A 271 33.81 -43.54 -33.05
N LEU A 272 34.05 -44.79 -32.66
CA LEU A 272 33.74 -45.29 -31.30
C LEU A 272 34.41 -44.44 -30.19
N SER A 273 35.49 -43.72 -30.51
CA SER A 273 36.17 -42.77 -29.61
C SER A 273 35.42 -41.45 -29.36
N GLU A 274 34.42 -41.10 -30.18
CA GLU A 274 33.65 -39.85 -30.08
C GLU A 274 32.35 -40.03 -29.27
N ILE A 275 31.85 -41.27 -29.16
CA ILE A 275 30.62 -41.60 -28.42
C ILE A 275 30.79 -41.40 -26.90
N SER A 276 32.01 -41.50 -26.37
CA SER A 276 32.28 -41.29 -24.93
C SER A 276 32.30 -39.82 -24.51
N VAL A 277 32.23 -38.86 -25.44
CA VAL A 277 32.29 -37.41 -25.14
C VAL A 277 30.96 -36.69 -25.46
N THR A 278 30.02 -37.35 -26.13
CA THR A 278 28.72 -36.79 -26.55
C THR A 278 27.52 -37.25 -25.72
N GLU A 279 27.70 -37.78 -24.51
CA GLU A 279 26.64 -37.79 -23.51
C GLU A 279 26.56 -36.40 -22.85
N ASN A 280 25.68 -35.57 -23.40
CA ASN A 280 25.15 -34.28 -22.91
C ASN A 280 25.34 -33.14 -23.93
N LYS A 281 24.63 -33.19 -25.07
CA LYS A 281 24.17 -31.99 -25.81
C LYS A 281 23.21 -32.24 -26.97
N LYS A 282 22.49 -33.36 -27.04
CA LYS A 282 21.23 -33.39 -27.82
C LYS A 282 20.17 -32.71 -26.96
N LYS A 283 19.79 -31.48 -27.32
CA LYS A 283 18.53 -30.88 -26.85
C LYS A 283 17.42 -31.83 -27.27
N ILE A 284 16.96 -32.64 -26.33
CA ILE A 284 15.70 -33.39 -26.46
C ILE A 284 14.66 -32.32 -26.79
N ALA A 285 14.01 -32.43 -27.94
CA ALA A 285 12.81 -31.65 -28.21
C ALA A 285 11.77 -32.12 -27.19
N VAL A 286 11.59 -31.33 -26.12
CA VAL A 286 10.74 -31.71 -25.01
C VAL A 286 9.30 -31.55 -25.48
N SER A 287 8.66 -32.66 -25.86
CA SER A 287 7.20 -32.74 -25.96
C SER A 287 6.59 -32.38 -24.60
N GLU A 288 5.42 -31.73 -24.58
CA GLU A 288 4.74 -31.28 -23.36
C GLU A 288 4.63 -32.39 -22.29
N GLU A 289 4.48 -33.64 -22.70
CA GLU A 289 4.45 -34.79 -21.78
C GLU A 289 5.77 -35.02 -21.03
N ILE A 290 6.90 -34.79 -21.70
CA ILE A 290 8.24 -34.94 -21.10
C ILE A 290 8.52 -33.75 -20.18
N SER A 291 8.07 -32.54 -20.52
CA SER A 291 8.14 -31.36 -19.64
C SER A 291 7.36 -31.58 -18.36
N GLN A 292 6.13 -32.11 -18.46
CA GLN A 292 5.29 -32.41 -17.30
C GLN A 292 5.89 -33.52 -16.42
N LYS A 293 6.49 -34.55 -17.02
CA LYS A 293 7.23 -35.58 -16.25
C LYS A 293 8.48 -35.00 -15.57
N ILE A 294 9.24 -34.15 -16.25
CA ILE A 294 10.42 -33.50 -15.68
C ILE A 294 10.02 -32.54 -14.54
N GLU A 295 8.93 -31.79 -14.68
CA GLU A 295 8.40 -30.97 -13.58
C GLU A 295 7.92 -31.80 -12.39
N LYS A 296 7.23 -32.93 -12.64
CA LYS A 296 6.85 -33.85 -11.56
C LYS A 296 8.08 -34.42 -10.85
N TYR A 297 9.11 -34.80 -11.59
CA TYR A 297 10.36 -35.30 -11.02
C TYR A 297 11.13 -34.21 -10.27
N LYS A 298 11.20 -32.97 -10.78
CA LYS A 298 11.80 -31.85 -10.06
C LYS A 298 11.06 -31.54 -8.76
N LYS A 299 9.73 -31.52 -8.78
CA LYS A 299 8.91 -31.35 -7.56
C LYS A 299 9.11 -32.48 -6.54
N GLN A 300 9.41 -33.70 -6.99
CA GLN A 300 9.77 -34.79 -6.09
C GLN A 300 11.19 -34.66 -5.53
N LEU A 301 12.14 -34.20 -6.36
CA LEU A 301 13.53 -33.99 -5.96
C LEU A 301 13.70 -32.81 -5.01
N ASP A 302 13.05 -31.68 -5.28
CA ASP A 302 13.06 -30.47 -4.42
C ASP A 302 12.49 -30.80 -3.03
N ARG A 303 11.46 -31.66 -2.96
CA ARG A 303 10.93 -32.16 -1.68
C ARG A 303 11.96 -32.98 -0.89
N THR A 304 12.79 -33.78 -1.55
CA THR A 304 13.81 -34.60 -0.86
C THR A 304 15.12 -33.85 -0.58
N SER A 305 15.44 -32.79 -1.32
CA SER A 305 16.65 -31.99 -1.10
C SER A 305 16.47 -30.96 0.01
N ASP A 306 15.28 -30.37 0.15
CA ASP A 306 14.99 -29.43 1.24
C ASP A 306 14.87 -30.12 2.61
N GLU A 307 14.60 -31.43 2.63
CA GLU A 307 14.51 -32.21 3.87
C GLU A 307 15.87 -32.66 4.43
N ASN A 308 16.95 -32.71 3.63
CA ASN A 308 18.18 -33.40 4.05
C ASN A 308 19.50 -32.62 3.96
N PHE A 309 19.54 -31.40 3.40
CA PHE A 309 20.79 -30.63 3.37
C PHE A 309 20.64 -29.21 3.92
N ILE A 310 21.35 -28.96 5.03
CA ILE A 310 21.61 -27.62 5.56
C ILE A 310 22.42 -26.87 4.51
N SER A 311 21.89 -25.74 4.03
CA SER A 311 22.58 -24.81 3.15
C SER A 311 23.86 -24.30 3.84
N LEU A 312 25.01 -24.44 3.19
CA LEU A 312 26.34 -24.19 3.78
C LEU A 312 26.75 -22.70 3.82
N ASP A 313 25.85 -21.76 3.51
CA ASP A 313 26.19 -20.32 3.38
C ASP A 313 25.70 -19.43 4.53
N ASP A 314 25.15 -19.98 5.62
CA ASP A 314 24.63 -19.21 6.78
C ASP A 314 25.72 -18.81 7.80
N SER A 315 26.91 -18.44 7.36
CA SER A 315 28.00 -18.05 8.28
C SER A 315 27.85 -16.64 8.89
N ASN A 316 26.90 -15.82 8.42
CA ASN A 316 26.71 -14.43 8.84
C ASN A 316 25.32 -14.09 9.40
N LEU A 317 24.44 -15.06 9.61
CA LEU A 317 23.10 -14.84 10.16
C LEU A 317 23.02 -15.27 11.63
N ASP A 318 22.49 -14.39 12.48
CA ASP A 318 22.29 -14.66 13.90
C ASP A 318 21.40 -15.92 14.08
N PRO A 319 21.89 -16.99 14.73
CA PRO A 319 21.18 -18.26 14.87
C PRO A 319 19.79 -18.12 15.52
N ILE A 320 19.56 -17.07 16.31
CA ILE A 320 18.25 -16.78 16.91
C ILE A 320 17.23 -16.37 15.83
N ASN A 321 17.66 -15.62 14.81
CA ASN A 321 16.78 -15.20 13.72
C ASN A 321 16.42 -16.38 12.81
N LEU A 322 17.36 -17.29 12.55
CA LEU A 322 17.09 -18.55 11.83
C LEU A 322 16.03 -19.40 12.55
N ILE A 323 16.10 -19.50 13.89
CA ILE A 323 15.09 -20.22 14.68
C ILE A 323 13.72 -19.55 14.60
N ARG A 324 13.67 -18.20 14.65
CA ARG A 324 12.43 -17.43 14.54
C ARG A 324 11.79 -17.59 13.16
N GLU A 325 12.57 -17.56 12.09
CA GLU A 325 12.08 -17.79 10.73
C GLU A 325 11.58 -19.22 10.55
N ARG A 326 12.29 -20.23 11.07
CA ARG A 326 11.82 -21.62 11.07
C ARG A 326 10.49 -21.80 11.80
N LYS A 327 10.32 -21.16 12.97
CA LYS A 327 9.03 -21.19 13.70
C LYS A 327 7.91 -20.54 12.90
N ARG A 328 8.19 -19.45 12.18
CA ARG A 328 7.19 -18.79 11.31
C ARG A 328 6.81 -19.68 10.12
N LYS A 329 7.79 -20.27 9.43
CA LYS A 329 7.54 -21.18 8.29
C LYS A 329 6.74 -22.42 8.72
N LYS A 330 7.12 -23.08 9.83
CA LYS A 330 6.35 -24.21 10.36
C LYS A 330 4.92 -23.85 10.76
N LYS A 331 4.70 -22.63 11.27
CA LYS A 331 3.36 -22.16 11.59
C LYS A 331 2.53 -21.94 10.33
N GLN A 332 3.12 -21.34 9.29
CA GLN A 332 2.46 -21.17 8.00
C GLN A 332 2.14 -22.51 7.33
N GLU A 333 3.07 -23.47 7.36
CA GLU A 333 2.83 -24.83 6.87
C GLU A 333 1.68 -25.50 7.63
N TYR A 334 1.68 -25.42 8.96
CA TYR A 334 0.60 -25.95 9.79
C TYR A 334 -0.75 -25.28 9.48
N ASP A 335 -0.78 -23.96 9.33
CA ASP A 335 -1.99 -23.22 8.99
C ASP A 335 -2.49 -23.64 7.60
N THR A 336 -1.62 -23.78 6.59
CA THR A 336 -2.01 -24.31 5.27
C THR A 336 -2.48 -25.76 5.29
N PHE A 337 -1.89 -26.60 6.15
CA PHE A 337 -2.31 -27.98 6.32
C PHE A 337 -3.68 -28.04 6.98
N LYS A 338 -3.90 -27.24 8.02
CA LYS A 338 -5.17 -27.13 8.72
C LYS A 338 -6.28 -26.62 7.78
N ASP A 339 -6.00 -25.60 6.98
CA ASP A 339 -6.95 -25.06 6.01
C ASP A 339 -7.33 -26.11 4.94
N HIS A 340 -6.39 -26.97 4.52
CA HIS A 340 -6.67 -28.05 3.56
C HIS A 340 -7.63 -29.11 4.12
N PHE A 341 -7.54 -29.43 5.42
CA PHE A 341 -8.44 -30.39 6.10
C PHE A 341 -9.76 -29.80 6.57
N GLU A 342 -9.87 -28.47 6.69
CA GLU A 342 -11.14 -27.79 7.01
C GLU A 342 -11.94 -27.44 5.73
N SER A 343 -11.36 -27.59 4.54
CA SER A 343 -11.98 -27.30 3.23
C SER A 343 -12.53 -28.49 2.45
N ASP A 344 -12.27 -29.72 2.91
CA ASP A 344 -12.93 -30.97 2.47
C ASP A 344 -13.98 -31.39 3.51
#